data_AF-B7PA89-F1
#
_entry.id   AF-B7PA89-F1
#
_cell.length_a   1.000
_cell.length_b   1.000
_cell.length_c   1.000
_cell.angle_alpha   90.00
_cell.angle_beta   90.00
_cell.angle_gamma   90.00
#
_symmetry.space_group_name_H-M   'P 1'
#
loop_
_entity.id
_entity.type
_entity.pdbx_description
1 polymer ?
#
loop_
_entity_poly.entity_id
_entity_poly.type
_entity_poly.pdbx_seq_one_letter_code
_entity_poly.pdbx_strand_id
1 'polypeptide(L)'
;MIVYLLLSVSCVLLPCSWGKVFDKCELARELVQVHGIPKEQVGNYLEDDDLTDDIECVRLIYERHGFRAWTVWGSVCRNINYSTYLSDCGYVQPRSSYFYTYFNPLKK
;
A
#
# COMPACT_ATOMS: atom_id res chain seq x y z
N MET A 1 31.39 21.34 35.19
CA MET A 1 29.96 21.37 35.59
C MET A 1 29.04 21.73 34.43
N ILE A 2 29.31 22.80 33.65
CA ILE A 2 28.47 23.21 32.49
C ILE A 2 28.38 22.13 31.39
N VAL A 3 29.46 21.40 31.11
CA VAL A 3 29.47 20.34 30.08
C VAL A 3 28.51 19.17 30.41
N TYR A 4 28.46 18.76 31.68
CA TYR A 4 27.53 17.70 32.14
C TYR A 4 26.07 18.16 32.08
N LEU A 5 25.80 19.43 32.40
CA LEU A 5 24.48 20.04 32.26
C LEU A 5 24.04 20.05 30.79
N LEU A 6 24.90 20.45 29.85
CA LEU A 6 24.59 20.47 28.42
C LEU A 6 24.33 19.05 27.86
N LEU A 7 25.13 18.05 28.27
CA LEU A 7 24.93 16.65 27.87
C LEU A 7 23.61 16.08 28.40
N SER A 8 23.24 16.38 29.65
CA SER A 8 21.96 15.94 30.21
C SER A 8 20.75 16.59 29.52
N VAL A 9 20.84 17.88 29.20
CA VAL A 9 19.74 18.62 28.55
C VAL A 9 19.55 18.13 27.10
N SER A 10 20.63 17.79 26.40
CA SER A 10 20.56 17.21 25.05
C SER A 10 19.83 15.86 25.00
N CYS A 11 19.94 15.03 26.05
CA CYS A 11 19.27 13.73 26.12
C CYS A 11 17.75 13.83 26.36
N VAL A 12 17.29 14.96 26.92
CA VAL A 12 15.86 15.22 27.20
C VAL A 12 15.16 15.84 25.98
N LEU A 13 15.89 16.62 25.18
CA LEU A 13 15.33 17.31 24.01
C LEU A 13 15.37 16.47 22.72
N LEU A 14 16.14 15.38 22.69
CA LEU A 14 16.13 14.41 21.60
C LEU A 14 15.24 13.23 22.01
N PRO A 15 14.05 13.05 21.39
CA PRO A 15 13.24 11.87 21.66
C PRO A 15 14.06 10.63 21.32
N CYS A 16 14.44 9.85 22.34
CA CYS A 16 15.01 8.54 22.14
C CYS A 16 13.94 7.69 21.46
N SER A 17 14.09 7.39 20.17
CA SER A 17 13.26 6.40 19.50
C SER A 17 13.74 5.01 19.94
N TRP A 18 13.03 4.41 20.90
CA TRP A 18 13.28 3.02 21.29
C TRP A 18 12.61 2.11 20.24
N GLY A 19 13.39 1.31 19.54
CA GLY A 19 12.91 0.29 18.61
C GLY A 19 13.01 -1.10 19.23
N LYS A 20 12.00 -1.95 19.02
CA LYS A 20 12.03 -3.37 19.38
C LYS A 20 12.20 -4.20 18.11
N VAL A 21 13.14 -5.15 18.13
CA VAL A 21 13.27 -6.16 17.07
C VAL A 21 12.42 -7.37 17.47
N PHE A 22 11.37 -7.63 16.70
CA PHE A 22 10.46 -8.75 16.91
C PHE A 22 10.94 -10.00 16.16
N ASP A 23 10.69 -11.18 16.72
CA ASP A 23 10.76 -12.42 15.95
C ASP A 23 9.51 -12.60 15.05
N LYS A 24 9.57 -13.49 14.05
CA LYS A 24 8.49 -13.67 13.07
C LYS A 24 7.12 -13.95 13.73
N CYS A 25 7.09 -14.82 14.73
CA CYS A 25 5.84 -15.25 15.37
C CYS A 25 5.34 -14.22 16.38
N GLU A 26 6.25 -13.54 17.06
CA GLU A 26 5.98 -12.44 17.97
C GLU A 26 5.36 -11.27 17.21
N LEU A 27 5.96 -10.87 16.08
CA LEU A 27 5.41 -9.83 15.22
C LEU A 27 4.03 -10.20 14.70
N ALA A 28 3.87 -11.42 14.16
CA ALA A 28 2.58 -11.87 13.63
C ALA A 28 1.49 -11.87 14.71
N ARG A 29 1.79 -12.29 15.95
CA ARG A 29 0.84 -12.23 17.06
C ARG A 29 0.50 -10.80 17.45
N GLU A 30 1.49 -9.91 17.53
CA GLU A 30 1.27 -8.50 17.86
C GLU A 30 0.33 -7.84 16.85
N LEU A 31 0.59 -8.02 15.56
CA LEU A 31 -0.23 -7.48 14.48
C LEU A 31 -1.68 -7.98 14.57
N VAL A 32 -1.88 -9.29 14.77
CA VAL A 32 -3.24 -9.87 14.81
C VAL A 32 -3.97 -9.56 16.13
N GLN A 33 -3.31 -9.78 17.27
CA GLN A 33 -3.96 -9.79 18.57
C GLN A 33 -4.06 -8.41 19.20
N VAL A 34 -3.06 -7.56 19.00
CA VAL A 34 -2.98 -6.24 19.64
C VAL A 34 -3.48 -5.15 18.70
N HIS A 35 -3.05 -5.19 17.44
CA HIS A 35 -3.43 -4.19 16.44
C HIS A 35 -4.69 -4.55 15.65
N GLY A 36 -5.25 -5.75 15.87
CA GLY A 36 -6.49 -6.18 15.24
C GLY A 36 -6.38 -6.34 13.73
N ILE A 37 -5.17 -6.57 13.21
CA ILE A 37 -4.97 -6.84 11.79
C ILE A 37 -5.54 -8.23 11.50
N PRO A 38 -6.50 -8.38 10.57
CA PRO A 38 -7.03 -9.68 10.17
C PRO A 38 -5.90 -10.64 9.82
N LYS A 39 -5.99 -11.89 10.29
CA LYS A 39 -4.93 -12.90 10.10
C LYS A 39 -4.63 -13.11 8.60
N GLU A 40 -5.63 -12.89 7.77
CA GLU A 40 -5.61 -12.94 6.32
C GLU A 40 -4.63 -11.89 5.73
N GLN A 41 -4.54 -10.71 6.34
CA GLN A 41 -3.62 -9.65 5.92
C GLN A 41 -2.19 -9.84 6.43
N VAL A 42 -1.98 -10.74 7.39
CA VAL A 42 -0.66 -11.00 8.01
C VAL A 42 0.18 -12.00 7.20
N GLY A 43 -0.37 -12.54 6.11
CA GLY A 43 0.41 -13.32 5.14
C GLY A 43 -0.40 -13.72 3.91
N ASN A 44 -0.06 -13.11 2.78
CA ASN A 44 -0.25 -13.63 1.42
C ASN A 44 -1.63 -13.52 0.75
N TYR A 45 -2.64 -12.88 1.36
CA TYR A 45 -3.96 -12.75 0.69
C TYR A 45 -3.89 -11.93 -0.62
N LEU A 46 -3.01 -10.93 -0.66
CA LEU A 46 -2.69 -10.16 -1.88
C LEU A 46 -1.62 -10.82 -2.79
N GLU A 47 -1.29 -12.08 -2.56
CA GLU A 47 -0.26 -12.82 -3.30
C GLU A 47 -0.77 -14.16 -3.85
N ASP A 48 -2.08 -14.39 -3.84
CA ASP A 48 -2.69 -15.59 -4.40
C ASP A 48 -3.27 -15.36 -5.81
N ASP A 49 -3.92 -16.39 -6.38
CA ASP A 49 -4.45 -16.34 -7.75
C ASP A 49 -5.82 -15.63 -7.85
N ASP A 50 -6.52 -15.43 -6.72
CA ASP A 50 -7.82 -14.75 -6.64
C ASP A 50 -7.65 -13.24 -6.45
N LEU A 51 -7.78 -12.48 -7.53
CA LEU A 51 -7.62 -11.03 -7.50
C LEU A 51 -8.76 -10.25 -6.81
N THR A 52 -9.74 -10.93 -6.20
CA THR A 52 -10.95 -10.27 -5.68
C THR A 52 -10.62 -9.22 -4.63
N ASP A 53 -9.76 -9.54 -3.67
CA ASP A 53 -9.34 -8.63 -2.61
C ASP A 53 -8.22 -7.67 -3.05
N ASP A 54 -7.35 -8.08 -3.98
CA ASP A 54 -6.40 -7.18 -4.64
C ASP A 54 -7.12 -5.99 -5.27
N ILE A 55 -8.19 -6.25 -6.02
CA ILE A 55 -8.97 -5.21 -6.69
C ILE A 55 -9.63 -4.29 -5.66
N GLU A 56 -10.13 -4.82 -4.54
CA GLU A 56 -10.68 -4.02 -3.44
C GLU A 56 -9.62 -3.12 -2.80
N CYS A 57 -8.42 -3.66 -2.54
CA CYS A 57 -7.29 -2.91 -1.99
C CYS A 57 -6.82 -1.80 -2.94
N VAL A 58 -6.62 -2.12 -4.22
CA VAL A 58 -6.23 -1.15 -5.26
C VAL A 58 -7.25 -0.03 -5.39
N ARG A 59 -8.55 -0.35 -5.25
CA ARG A 59 -9.62 0.65 -5.25
C ARG A 59 -9.49 1.62 -4.08
N LEU A 60 -9.26 1.14 -2.86
CA LEU A 60 -9.06 2.01 -1.69
C LEU A 60 -7.88 2.95 -1.88
N ILE A 61 -6.77 2.45 -2.42
CA ILE A 61 -5.58 3.24 -2.73
C ILE A 61 -5.90 4.31 -3.79
N TYR A 62 -6.60 3.91 -4.86
CA TYR A 62 -6.97 4.81 -5.95
C TYR A 62 -7.94 5.90 -5.50
N GLU A 63 -8.95 5.59 -4.68
CA GLU A 63 -9.88 6.58 -4.14
C GLU A 63 -9.16 7.63 -3.27
N ARG A 64 -8.12 7.23 -2.53
CA ARG A 64 -7.36 8.15 -1.66
C ARG A 64 -6.28 8.94 -2.39
N HIS A 65 -5.56 8.32 -3.31
CA HIS A 65 -4.32 8.86 -3.88
C HIS A 65 -4.30 8.89 -5.42
N GLY A 66 -5.30 8.30 -6.07
CA GLY A 66 -5.29 8.01 -7.50
C GLY A 66 -4.09 7.16 -7.90
N PHE A 67 -3.74 7.18 -9.19
CA PHE A 67 -2.56 6.47 -9.68
C PHE A 67 -1.21 7.01 -9.16
N ARG A 68 -1.21 8.13 -8.42
CA ARG A 68 0.03 8.69 -7.85
C ARG A 68 0.58 7.87 -6.68
N ALA A 69 -0.18 6.94 -6.12
CA ALA A 69 0.32 5.98 -5.14
C ALA A 69 1.40 5.05 -5.72
N TRP A 70 1.38 4.81 -7.04
CA TRP A 70 2.39 4.00 -7.72
C TRP A 70 3.51 4.90 -8.24
N THR A 71 4.69 4.78 -7.65
CA THR A 71 5.87 5.61 -7.95
C THR A 71 6.24 5.59 -9.43
N VAL A 72 6.15 4.41 -10.07
CA VAL A 72 6.48 4.19 -11.49
C VAL A 72 5.44 4.83 -12.42
N TRP A 73 4.18 4.93 -12.01
CA TRP A 73 3.10 5.37 -12.89
C TRP A 73 3.34 6.78 -13.44
N GLY A 74 3.88 7.68 -12.63
CA GLY A 74 4.11 9.07 -13.03
C GLY A 74 5.10 9.22 -14.18
N SER A 75 6.18 8.44 -14.20
CA SER A 75 7.25 8.53 -15.19
C SER A 75 7.02 7.63 -16.41
N VAL A 76 6.35 6.49 -16.23
CA VAL A 76 6.18 5.49 -17.28
C VAL A 76 4.77 5.48 -17.87
N CYS A 77 3.74 5.64 -17.04
CA CYS A 77 2.37 5.31 -17.43
C CYS A 77 1.47 6.53 -17.69
N ARG A 78 1.76 7.70 -17.13
CA ARG A 78 0.85 8.86 -17.14
C ARG A 78 0.36 9.28 -18.54
N ASN A 79 1.22 9.22 -19.56
CA ASN A 79 0.96 9.77 -20.90
C ASN A 79 1.25 8.77 -22.03
N ILE A 80 1.07 7.48 -21.78
CA ILE A 80 1.24 6.44 -22.81
C ILE A 80 -0.11 6.02 -23.42
N ASN A 81 -0.05 5.45 -24.61
CA ASN A 81 -1.18 4.75 -25.20
C ASN A 81 -1.24 3.32 -24.67
N TYR A 82 -2.16 3.04 -23.76
CA TYR A 82 -2.29 1.71 -23.14
C TYR A 82 -2.67 0.61 -24.13
N SER A 83 -3.24 0.95 -25.29
CA SER A 83 -3.64 -0.03 -26.30
C SER A 83 -2.45 -0.84 -26.84
N THR A 84 -1.23 -0.31 -26.78
CA THR A 84 -0.02 -1.06 -27.16
C THR A 84 0.38 -2.12 -26.13
N TYR A 85 0.05 -1.92 -24.85
CA TYR A 85 0.30 -2.92 -23.80
C TYR A 85 -0.71 -4.06 -23.86
N LEU A 86 -1.87 -3.83 -24.47
CA LEU A 86 -2.98 -4.76 -24.58
C LEU A 86 -3.13 -5.34 -26.00
N SER A 87 -2.25 -4.97 -26.95
CA SER A 87 -2.43 -5.30 -28.37
C SER A 87 -2.36 -6.80 -28.65
N ASP A 88 -1.57 -7.51 -27.85
CA ASP A 88 -1.27 -8.94 -28.04
C ASP A 88 -2.17 -9.81 -27.16
N CYS A 89 -2.82 -9.19 -26.17
CA CYS A 89 -3.97 -9.79 -25.54
C CYS A 89 -5.06 -9.86 -26.61
N GLY A 90 -5.72 -11.01 -26.80
CA GLY A 90 -6.86 -11.16 -27.71
C GLY A 90 -8.09 -10.38 -27.25
N TYR A 91 -7.91 -9.10 -26.94
CA TYR A 91 -8.83 -8.23 -26.28
C TYR A 91 -9.88 -7.78 -27.30
N VAL A 92 -10.90 -8.61 -27.48
CA VAL A 92 -12.22 -8.10 -27.85
C VAL A 92 -12.59 -7.16 -26.72
N GLN A 93 -12.52 -5.84 -26.96
CA GLN A 93 -13.07 -4.85 -26.03
C GLN A 93 -14.46 -5.30 -25.62
N PRO A 94 -14.66 -5.82 -24.39
CA PRO A 94 -16.00 -5.98 -23.93
C PRO A 94 -16.37 -4.59 -23.39
N ARG A 95 -17.53 -4.08 -23.74
CA ARG A 95 -18.29 -3.24 -22.81
C ARG A 95 -18.57 -4.09 -21.56
N SER A 96 -17.53 -4.38 -20.78
CA SER A 96 -17.64 -5.19 -19.57
C SER A 96 -18.13 -4.26 -18.50
N SER A 97 -19.32 -4.53 -17.97
CA SER A 97 -19.90 -3.83 -16.83
C SER A 97 -18.95 -3.79 -15.63
N TYR A 98 -18.03 -4.77 -15.52
CA TYR A 98 -17.04 -4.86 -14.44
C TYR A 98 -16.16 -3.61 -14.32
N PHE A 99 -15.61 -3.09 -15.42
CA PHE A 99 -14.76 -1.88 -15.36
C PHE A 99 -15.56 -0.65 -14.90
N TYR A 100 -16.80 -0.48 -15.38
CA TYR A 100 -17.70 0.60 -14.94
C TYR A 100 -18.14 0.50 -13.47
N THR A 101 -18.13 -0.70 -12.89
CA THR A 101 -18.55 -0.94 -11.50
C THR A 101 -17.43 -0.58 -10.51
N TYR A 102 -16.16 -0.82 -10.87
CA TYR A 102 -15.01 -0.62 -9.99
C TYR A 102 -14.26 0.70 -10.19
N PHE A 103 -14.08 1.15 -11.44
CA PHE A 103 -13.42 2.42 -11.77
C PHE A 103 -14.35 3.29 -12.61
N ASN A 104 -15.43 3.80 -12.00
CA ASN A 104 -16.32 4.72 -12.70
C ASN A 104 -15.62 6.07 -12.92
N PRO A 105 -15.29 6.46 -14.17
CA PRO A 105 -14.58 7.70 -14.46
C PRO A 105 -15.41 8.97 -14.20
N LEU A 106 -16.73 8.81 -13.97
CA LEU A 106 -17.69 9.88 -13.73
C LEU A 106 -17.86 10.24 -12.24
N LYS A 107 -17.20 9.50 -11.33
CA LYS A 107 -17.17 9.82 -9.89
C LYS A 107 -15.92 10.63 -9.51
N LYS A 108 -15.56 11.61 -10.34
CA LYS A 108 -14.56 12.61 -9.96
C LYS A 108 -15.22 13.77 -9.25
#